data_AF-L8LWC5-F1
#
_entry.id   AF-L8LWC5-F1
#
_cell.length_a   1.000
_cell.length_b   1.000
_cell.length_c   1.000
_cell.angle_alpha   90.00
_cell.angle_beta   90.00
_cell.angle_gamma   90.00
#
_symmetry.space_group_name_H-M   'P 1'
#
loop_
_entity.id
_entity.type
_entity.pdbx_description
1 polymer ?
#
loop_
_entity_poly.entity_id
_entity_poly.type
_entity_poly.pdbx_seq_one_letter_code
_entity_poly.pdbx_strand_id
1 'polypeptide(L)'
;MKFFLDTEFIEDGKTIDLVSIGLVCEDGSSYYAISTDFDPSKADPWVVENVLKKLPPIYWDESDNPENLITQNWEPYRVNKGDPNLTEEEKKDILAWRSREQIAFEVVGGIKGRCVNKSGWSVEETVDIFHDKDRLWKLELDKEPEIWAYYADYDWVVLCQLFGTMMDLPKGFPMYCRDIKQECDRLGNPELPAQGEDEHSAIADAFWNKKAWEFLRDFEAAQGIQESLNLI
;
A
#
# COMPACT_ATOMS: atom_id res chain seq x y z
N MET A 1 -6.06 -8.14 13.01
CA MET A 1 -5.78 -8.76 11.69
C MET A 1 -4.60 -8.06 11.10
N LYS A 2 -3.69 -8.79 10.44
CA LYS A 2 -2.43 -8.22 9.96
C LYS A 2 -2.53 -7.78 8.51
N PHE A 3 -1.93 -6.64 8.22
CA PHE A 3 -1.78 -6.06 6.90
C PHE A 3 -0.30 -5.73 6.70
N PHE A 4 0.24 -6.15 5.56
CA PHE A 4 1.62 -5.94 5.16
C PHE A 4 1.62 -4.82 4.14
N LEU A 5 2.23 -3.70 4.50
CA LEU A 5 2.31 -2.46 3.74
C LEU A 5 3.66 -2.37 3.06
N ASP A 6 3.66 -1.78 1.88
CA ASP A 6 4.83 -1.19 1.26
C ASP A 6 4.38 0.01 0.41
N THR A 7 5.23 1.03 0.28
CA THR A 7 4.96 2.21 -0.53
C THR A 7 6.18 2.64 -1.32
N GLU A 8 5.94 3.11 -2.53
CA GLU A 8 6.92 3.85 -3.30
C GLU A 8 6.62 5.34 -3.20
N PHE A 9 7.65 6.17 -3.11
CA PHE A 9 7.50 7.61 -2.93
C PHE A 9 8.70 8.41 -3.45
N ILE A 10 8.48 9.71 -3.63
CA ILE A 10 9.53 10.70 -3.87
C ILE A 10 9.71 11.50 -2.57
N GLU A 11 10.90 11.52 -2.01
CA GLU A 11 11.22 12.27 -0.79
C GLU A 11 12.34 13.29 -1.02
N ASP A 12 12.31 14.41 -0.29
CA ASP A 12 13.29 15.50 -0.40
C ASP A 12 13.85 15.95 0.97
N GLY A 13 13.72 15.10 1.99
CA GLY A 13 14.02 15.43 3.39
C GLY A 13 13.06 16.42 4.05
N LYS A 14 11.96 16.81 3.39
CA LYS A 14 10.92 17.69 3.94
C LYS A 14 9.51 17.13 3.75
N THR A 15 9.27 16.58 2.57
CA THR A 15 7.99 16.03 2.12
C THR A 15 8.22 14.61 1.60
N ILE A 16 7.14 13.84 1.59
CA ILE A 16 7.12 12.50 1.01
C ILE A 16 5.88 12.43 0.11
N ASP A 17 6.11 12.28 -1.19
CA ASP A 17 5.07 12.27 -2.21
C ASP A 17 4.79 10.83 -2.65
N LEU A 18 3.59 10.33 -2.35
CA LEU A 18 3.22 8.93 -2.60
C LEU A 18 3.17 8.66 -4.10
N VAL A 19 3.97 7.71 -4.58
CA VAL A 19 3.89 7.19 -5.96
C VAL A 19 2.92 6.01 -6.01
N SER A 20 3.11 4.97 -5.21
CA SER A 20 2.22 3.80 -5.18
C SER A 20 2.18 3.14 -3.80
N ILE A 21 1.11 2.40 -3.53
CA ILE A 21 0.88 1.70 -2.26
C ILE A 21 0.45 0.25 -2.53
N GLY A 22 1.09 -0.68 -1.82
CA GLY A 22 0.73 -2.08 -1.77
C GLY A 22 0.32 -2.47 -0.35
N LEU A 23 -0.78 -3.20 -0.23
CA LEU A 23 -1.26 -3.76 1.03
C LEU A 23 -1.63 -5.23 0.80
N VAL A 24 -1.20 -6.12 1.70
CA VAL A 24 -1.57 -7.54 1.68
C VAL A 24 -2.11 -7.94 3.04
N CYS A 25 -3.29 -8.53 3.08
CA CYS A 25 -3.90 -9.04 4.31
C CYS A 25 -3.33 -10.43 4.68
N GLU A 26 -3.39 -10.82 5.95
CA GLU A 26 -3.00 -12.17 6.40
C GLU A 26 -3.79 -13.30 5.73
N ASP A 27 -5.00 -13.01 5.23
CA ASP A 27 -5.83 -13.96 4.47
C ASP A 27 -5.44 -14.10 2.98
N GLY A 28 -4.44 -13.34 2.51
CA GLY A 28 -3.91 -13.39 1.15
C GLY A 28 -4.55 -12.41 0.16
N SER A 29 -5.59 -11.68 0.56
CA SER A 29 -6.11 -10.57 -0.25
C SER A 29 -5.13 -9.41 -0.36
N SER A 30 -5.19 -8.68 -1.46
CA SER A 30 -4.19 -7.67 -1.83
C SER A 30 -4.84 -6.42 -2.45
N TYR A 31 -4.29 -5.24 -2.17
CA TYR A 31 -4.71 -3.94 -2.68
C TYR A 31 -3.48 -3.24 -3.23
N TYR A 32 -3.63 -2.67 -4.42
CA TYR A 32 -2.58 -1.92 -5.08
C TYR A 32 -3.19 -0.69 -5.74
N ALA A 33 -2.55 0.46 -5.54
CA ALA A 33 -2.91 1.68 -6.24
C ALA A 33 -1.68 2.55 -6.50
N ILE A 34 -1.78 3.36 -7.55
CA ILE A 34 -0.77 4.33 -7.96
C ILE A 34 -1.42 5.70 -7.85
N SER A 35 -0.75 6.63 -7.17
CA SER A 35 -1.28 7.98 -7.00
C SER A 35 -1.27 8.72 -8.34
N THR A 36 -2.35 9.43 -8.64
CA THR A 36 -2.38 10.42 -9.73
C THR A 36 -1.83 11.79 -9.33
N ASP A 37 -1.48 11.96 -8.05
CA ASP A 37 -1.24 13.28 -7.46
C ASP A 37 0.25 13.60 -7.26
N PHE A 38 1.15 12.63 -7.47
CA PHE A 38 2.58 12.84 -7.33
C PHE A 38 3.17 13.63 -8.50
N ASP A 39 4.24 14.37 -8.22
CA ASP A 39 4.98 15.10 -9.24
C ASP A 39 6.26 14.35 -9.65
N PRO A 40 6.26 13.60 -10.78
CA PRO A 40 7.42 12.83 -11.23
C PRO A 40 8.62 13.71 -11.60
N SER A 41 8.44 15.02 -11.82
CA SER A 41 9.58 15.91 -12.10
C SER A 41 10.49 16.11 -10.88
N LYS A 42 10.01 15.74 -9.68
CA LYS A 42 10.77 15.74 -8.43
C LYS A 42 11.54 14.45 -8.19
N ALA A 43 11.30 13.40 -8.98
CA ALA A 43 11.96 12.12 -8.81
C ALA A 43 13.45 12.25 -9.12
N ASP A 44 14.29 11.69 -8.25
CA ASP A 44 15.71 11.55 -8.53
C ASP A 44 15.98 10.44 -9.57
N PRO A 45 17.21 10.32 -10.09
CA PRO A 45 17.52 9.29 -11.08
C PRO A 45 17.32 7.85 -10.59
N TRP A 46 17.43 7.60 -9.27
CA TRP A 46 17.25 6.28 -8.70
C TRP A 46 15.76 5.90 -8.72
N VAL A 47 14.87 6.80 -8.29
CA VAL A 47 13.42 6.60 -8.32
C VAL A 47 12.93 6.46 -9.76
N VAL A 48 13.46 7.26 -10.70
CA VAL A 48 13.11 7.12 -12.12
C VAL A 48 13.45 5.72 -12.64
N GLU A 49 14.66 5.22 -12.38
CA GLU A 49 15.12 3.93 -12.90
C GLU A 49 14.39 2.74 -12.25
N ASN A 50 14.24 2.78 -10.93
CA ASN A 50 13.83 1.61 -10.16
C ASN A 50 12.33 1.55 -9.89
N VAL A 51 11.63 2.70 -9.89
CA VAL A 51 10.20 2.78 -9.56
C VAL A 51 9.39 3.21 -10.78
N LEU A 52 9.63 4.41 -11.32
CA LEU A 52 8.73 5.00 -12.33
C LEU A 52 8.70 4.22 -13.64
N LYS A 53 9.79 3.56 -14.02
CA LYS A 53 9.85 2.69 -15.21
C LYS A 53 9.05 1.39 -15.07
N LYS A 54 8.70 0.99 -13.84
CA LYS A 54 7.92 -0.23 -13.55
C LYS A 54 6.42 0.05 -13.44
N LEU A 55 6.03 1.32 -13.38
CA LEU A 55 4.62 1.69 -13.37
C LEU A 55 3.95 1.33 -14.71
N PRO A 56 2.66 0.93 -14.68
CA PRO A 56 1.88 0.76 -15.89
C PRO A 56 1.75 2.08 -16.68
N PRO A 57 1.31 2.01 -17.94
CA PRO A 57 1.01 3.19 -18.74
C PRO A 57 0.09 4.19 -18.03
N ILE A 58 0.20 5.47 -18.38
CA ILE A 58 -0.83 6.46 -18.01
C ILE A 58 -1.99 6.31 -18.99
N TYR A 59 -3.19 6.13 -18.45
CA TYR A 59 -4.40 6.05 -19.24
C TYR A 59 -5.17 7.38 -19.19
N TRP A 60 -5.66 7.86 -20.33
CA TRP A 60 -6.30 9.19 -20.47
C TRP A 60 -7.56 9.13 -21.34
N ASP A 61 -8.47 10.09 -21.17
CA ASP A 61 -9.51 10.44 -22.15
C ASP A 61 -9.58 11.96 -22.43
N GLU A 62 -10.55 12.37 -23.24
CA GLU A 62 -10.80 13.76 -23.62
C GLU A 62 -11.23 14.67 -22.45
N SER A 63 -11.63 14.11 -21.31
CA SER A 63 -11.93 14.87 -20.09
C SER A 63 -10.68 15.15 -19.25
N ASP A 64 -9.61 14.37 -19.45
CA ASP A 64 -8.31 14.59 -18.84
C ASP A 64 -7.58 15.71 -19.60
N ASN A 65 -7.10 16.76 -18.91
CA ASN A 65 -6.35 17.83 -19.58
C ASN A 65 -4.93 17.33 -19.93
N PRO A 66 -4.60 17.09 -21.21
CA PRO A 66 -3.33 16.48 -21.59
C PRO A 66 -2.11 17.38 -21.34
N GLU A 67 -2.30 18.69 -21.16
CA GLU A 67 -1.23 19.63 -20.79
C GLU A 67 -0.79 19.48 -19.32
N ASN A 68 -1.70 19.01 -18.43
CA ASN A 68 -1.36 18.69 -17.03
C ASN A 68 -0.65 17.33 -16.91
N LEU A 69 -0.69 16.50 -17.95
CA LEU A 69 -0.01 15.21 -18.02
C LEU A 69 1.42 15.34 -18.59
N ILE A 70 1.89 16.55 -18.92
CA ILE A 70 3.23 16.78 -19.48
C ILE A 70 4.24 16.88 -18.34
N THR A 71 4.82 15.75 -17.98
CA THR A 71 5.92 15.68 -17.03
C THR A 71 7.21 15.85 -17.80
N GLN A 72 7.72 17.08 -17.88
CA GLN A 72 9.00 17.36 -18.50
C GLN A 72 10.06 16.42 -17.86
N ASN A 73 10.53 15.42 -18.61
CA ASN A 73 11.52 14.37 -18.27
C ASN A 73 11.01 12.94 -18.01
N TRP A 74 9.70 12.68 -18.07
CA TRP A 74 9.16 11.31 -18.08
C TRP A 74 8.05 11.23 -19.12
N GLU A 75 8.20 10.35 -20.12
CA GLU A 75 7.15 10.06 -21.10
C GLU A 75 6.62 8.65 -20.85
N PRO A 76 5.66 8.47 -19.93
CA PRO A 76 4.99 7.20 -19.80
C PRO A 76 4.27 6.88 -21.11
N TYR A 77 4.21 5.60 -21.46
CA TYR A 77 3.34 5.14 -22.53
C TYR A 77 1.91 5.60 -22.22
N ARG A 78 1.23 6.23 -23.19
CA ARG A 78 -0.11 6.81 -23.02
C ARG A 78 -1.13 5.97 -23.76
N VAL A 79 -2.16 5.50 -23.05
CA VAL A 79 -3.22 4.68 -23.64
C VAL A 79 -4.56 5.38 -23.47
N ASN A 80 -5.39 5.41 -24.52
CA ASN A 80 -6.72 5.99 -24.41
C ASN A 80 -7.64 5.03 -23.63
N LYS A 81 -8.18 5.46 -22.49
CA LYS A 81 -9.06 4.61 -21.65
C LYS A 81 -10.41 4.29 -22.31
N GLY A 82 -10.77 5.01 -23.36
CA GLY A 82 -11.92 4.75 -24.22
C GLY A 82 -11.63 3.79 -25.40
N ASP A 83 -10.42 3.22 -25.51
CA ASP A 83 -10.12 2.23 -26.55
C ASP A 83 -10.98 0.97 -26.34
N PRO A 84 -11.83 0.57 -27.30
CA PRO A 84 -12.66 -0.62 -27.17
C PRO A 84 -11.86 -1.94 -27.17
N ASN A 85 -10.56 -1.90 -27.47
CA ASN A 85 -9.69 -3.09 -27.60
C ASN A 85 -8.76 -3.31 -26.40
N LEU A 86 -8.96 -2.59 -25.28
CA LEU A 86 -8.16 -2.79 -24.06
C LEU A 86 -8.21 -4.26 -23.61
N THR A 87 -7.03 -4.81 -23.33
CA THR A 87 -6.87 -6.12 -22.68
C THR A 87 -7.35 -6.08 -21.24
N GLU A 88 -7.58 -7.24 -20.62
CA GLU A 88 -7.97 -7.31 -19.20
C GLU A 88 -6.88 -6.78 -18.26
N GLU A 89 -5.59 -6.94 -18.60
CA GLU A 89 -4.51 -6.37 -17.80
C GLU A 89 -4.51 -4.85 -17.92
N GLU A 90 -4.67 -4.28 -19.12
CA GLU A 90 -4.76 -2.82 -19.29
C GLU A 90 -5.97 -2.23 -18.57
N LYS A 91 -7.11 -2.94 -18.53
CA LYS A 91 -8.27 -2.54 -17.73
C LYS A 91 -7.95 -2.52 -16.24
N LYS A 92 -7.20 -3.51 -15.74
CA LYS A 92 -6.76 -3.57 -14.35
C LYS A 92 -5.75 -2.46 -14.04
N ASP A 93 -4.84 -2.16 -14.96
CA ASP A 93 -3.88 -1.07 -14.84
C ASP A 93 -4.58 0.30 -14.78
N ILE A 94 -5.58 0.54 -15.62
CA ILE A 94 -6.47 1.72 -15.52
C ILE A 94 -7.06 1.82 -14.11
N LEU A 95 -7.52 0.68 -13.58
CA LEU A 95 -8.08 0.60 -12.24
C LEU A 95 -7.03 0.70 -11.12
N ALA A 96 -5.73 0.73 -11.39
CA ALA A 96 -4.71 0.97 -10.36
C ALA A 96 -4.49 2.46 -10.10
N TRP A 97 -4.71 3.33 -11.09
CA TRP A 97 -4.52 4.78 -10.94
C TRP A 97 -5.65 5.41 -10.11
N ARG A 98 -5.28 6.09 -9.03
CA ARG A 98 -6.21 6.67 -8.04
C ARG A 98 -5.71 8.00 -7.50
N SER A 99 -6.61 8.95 -7.26
CA SER A 99 -6.27 10.13 -6.46
C SER A 99 -5.97 9.72 -5.02
N ARG A 100 -5.21 10.53 -4.28
CA ARG A 100 -4.92 10.26 -2.86
C ARG A 100 -6.19 10.12 -2.03
N GLU A 101 -7.25 10.87 -2.36
CA GLU A 101 -8.54 10.76 -1.70
C GLU A 101 -9.21 9.40 -1.93
N GLN A 102 -9.14 8.88 -3.16
CA GLN A 102 -9.65 7.54 -3.47
C GLN A 102 -8.82 6.47 -2.76
N ILE A 103 -7.49 6.57 -2.78
CA ILE A 103 -6.59 5.64 -2.06
C ILE A 103 -6.93 5.63 -0.56
N ALA A 104 -7.02 6.80 0.08
CA ALA A 104 -7.36 6.91 1.49
C ALA A 104 -8.68 6.18 1.82
N PHE A 105 -9.68 6.37 0.97
CA PHE A 105 -10.99 5.76 1.13
C PHE A 105 -10.97 4.24 0.93
N GLU A 106 -10.31 3.75 -0.12
CA GLU A 106 -10.20 2.34 -0.46
C GLU A 106 -9.39 1.56 0.59
N VAL A 107 -8.28 2.14 1.08
CA VAL A 107 -7.46 1.56 2.17
C VAL A 107 -8.30 1.37 3.44
N VAL A 108 -9.07 2.39 3.83
CA VAL A 108 -9.90 2.29 5.05
C VAL A 108 -11.06 1.35 4.84
N GLY A 109 -11.79 1.47 3.73
CA GLY A 109 -12.90 0.59 3.39
C GLY A 109 -12.45 -0.87 3.37
N GLY A 110 -11.27 -1.12 2.80
CA GLY A 110 -10.65 -2.42 2.77
C GLY A 110 -10.30 -2.95 4.17
N ILE A 111 -9.45 -2.24 4.92
CA ILE A 111 -8.99 -2.68 6.25
C ILE A 111 -10.18 -2.88 7.18
N LYS A 112 -11.08 -1.88 7.27
CA LYS A 112 -12.25 -1.94 8.14
C LYS A 112 -13.22 -3.04 7.73
N GLY A 113 -13.50 -3.17 6.43
CA GLY A 113 -14.39 -4.20 5.90
C GLY A 113 -13.96 -5.60 6.33
N ARG A 114 -12.66 -5.89 6.21
CA ARG A 114 -12.12 -7.17 6.69
C ARG A 114 -12.20 -7.29 8.21
N CYS A 115 -11.84 -6.25 8.96
CA CYS A 115 -11.89 -6.29 10.43
C CYS A 115 -13.30 -6.51 11.00
N VAL A 116 -14.37 -6.33 10.22
CA VAL A 116 -15.76 -6.64 10.60
C VAL A 116 -16.33 -7.87 9.87
N ASN A 117 -15.47 -8.72 9.30
CA ASN A 117 -15.81 -9.94 8.57
C ASN A 117 -16.75 -9.72 7.36
N LYS A 118 -16.56 -8.62 6.65
CA LYS A 118 -17.13 -8.39 5.31
C LYS A 118 -16.05 -8.64 4.25
N SER A 119 -16.44 -9.09 3.07
CA SER A 119 -15.59 -9.11 1.87
C SER A 119 -15.32 -7.67 1.43
N GLY A 120 -14.45 -6.96 2.14
CA GLY A 120 -13.89 -5.71 1.64
C GLY A 120 -12.73 -6.04 0.71
N TRP A 121 -12.46 -5.18 -0.28
CA TRP A 121 -11.30 -5.10 -1.18
C TRP A 121 -11.64 -5.31 -2.67
N SER A 122 -12.86 -5.71 -3.04
CA SER A 122 -13.35 -5.44 -4.41
C SER A 122 -13.94 -4.03 -4.48
N VAL A 123 -13.78 -3.36 -5.63
CA VAL A 123 -14.33 -2.01 -5.86
C VAL A 123 -15.85 -2.05 -5.71
N GLU A 124 -16.50 -3.09 -6.24
CA GLU A 124 -17.94 -3.28 -6.22
C GLU A 124 -18.50 -3.44 -4.79
N GLU A 125 -17.83 -4.19 -3.92
CA GLU A 125 -18.25 -4.36 -2.51
C GLU A 125 -17.93 -3.12 -1.65
N THR A 126 -16.94 -2.33 -2.06
CA THR A 126 -16.55 -1.07 -1.41
C THR A 126 -17.54 0.05 -1.75
N VAL A 127 -18.08 0.07 -2.97
CA VAL A 127 -19.06 1.07 -3.42
C VAL A 127 -20.36 1.01 -2.60
N ASP A 128 -20.91 -0.18 -2.33
CA ASP A 128 -22.19 -0.33 -1.61
C ASP A 128 -22.10 -0.03 -0.10
N ILE A 129 -20.94 -0.25 0.53
CA ILE A 129 -20.77 0.03 1.97
C ILE A 129 -20.46 1.52 2.21
N PHE A 130 -19.82 2.20 1.25
CA PHE A 130 -19.04 3.40 1.55
C PHE A 130 -19.39 4.67 0.75
N HIS A 131 -20.50 4.72 0.00
CA HIS A 131 -21.06 6.00 -0.51
C HIS A 131 -21.23 7.10 0.57
N ASP A 132 -21.17 6.74 1.86
CA ASP A 132 -21.20 7.63 3.02
C ASP A 132 -19.89 7.53 3.82
N LYS A 133 -18.99 8.51 3.63
CA LYS A 133 -17.74 8.65 4.40
C LYS A 133 -18.00 8.68 5.92
N ASP A 134 -19.05 9.37 6.38
CA ASP A 134 -19.34 9.47 7.81
C ASP A 134 -19.67 8.11 8.41
N ARG A 135 -20.31 7.24 7.65
CA ARG A 135 -20.60 5.86 8.06
C ARG A 135 -19.32 5.02 8.15
N LEU A 136 -18.42 5.14 7.18
CA LEU A 136 -17.11 4.44 7.18
C LEU A 136 -16.31 4.80 8.44
N TRP A 137 -16.26 6.07 8.79
CA TRP A 137 -15.51 6.55 9.95
C TRP A 137 -16.09 6.05 11.29
N LYS A 138 -17.41 5.89 11.36
CA LYS A 138 -18.13 5.40 12.56
C LYS A 138 -18.14 3.88 12.71
N LEU A 139 -17.63 3.12 11.74
CA LEU A 139 -17.61 1.65 11.84
C LEU A 139 -16.67 1.21 12.97
N GLU A 140 -17.24 0.49 13.93
CA GLU A 140 -16.51 -0.18 15.03
C GLU A 140 -15.88 -1.49 14.51
N LEU A 141 -14.66 -1.78 14.96
CA LEU A 141 -13.89 -2.95 14.51
C LEU A 141 -14.02 -4.08 15.53
N ASP A 142 -14.16 -5.33 15.05
CA ASP A 142 -14.12 -6.49 15.96
C ASP A 142 -12.71 -6.74 16.50
N LYS A 143 -11.70 -6.36 15.71
CA LYS A 143 -10.27 -6.42 16.05
C LYS A 143 -9.55 -5.22 15.48
N GLU A 144 -8.60 -4.69 16.25
CA GLU A 144 -7.69 -3.66 15.75
C GLU A 144 -6.79 -4.23 14.63
N PRO A 145 -6.54 -3.45 13.55
CA PRO A 145 -5.63 -3.85 12.51
C PRO A 145 -4.18 -3.69 12.99
N GLU A 146 -3.35 -4.66 12.65
CA GLU A 146 -1.90 -4.56 12.79
C GLU A 146 -1.33 -4.24 11.42
N ILE A 147 -0.64 -3.10 11.30
CA ILE A 147 0.07 -2.75 10.08
C ILE A 147 1.54 -3.12 10.28
N TRP A 148 2.10 -3.84 9.32
CA TRP A 148 3.48 -4.32 9.28
C TRP A 148 4.16 -3.85 8.00
N ALA A 149 5.40 -3.40 8.07
CA ALA A 149 6.23 -3.08 6.92
C ALA A 149 7.71 -3.38 7.25
N TYR A 150 8.59 -3.40 6.24
CA TYR A 150 10.03 -3.60 6.42
C TYR A 150 10.75 -2.26 6.25
N TYR A 151 11.47 -1.79 7.29
CA TYR A 151 11.96 -0.40 7.37
C TYR A 151 10.81 0.62 7.33
N ALA A 152 9.87 0.47 8.25
CA ALA A 152 8.50 0.94 8.13
C ALA A 152 8.27 2.47 8.26
N ASP A 153 9.28 3.25 8.61
CA ASP A 153 9.10 4.61 9.11
C ASP A 153 8.47 5.54 8.05
N TYR A 154 9.03 5.60 6.85
CA TYR A 154 8.54 6.47 5.78
C TYR A 154 7.21 5.97 5.22
N ASP A 155 7.05 4.65 5.04
CA ASP A 155 5.77 4.05 4.62
C ASP A 155 4.64 4.41 5.57
N TRP A 156 4.92 4.37 6.87
CA TRP A 156 3.94 4.73 7.89
C TRP A 156 3.55 6.21 7.80
N VAL A 157 4.53 7.10 7.61
CA VAL A 157 4.26 8.54 7.44
C VAL A 157 3.39 8.78 6.21
N VAL A 158 3.74 8.17 5.07
CA VAL A 158 3.01 8.34 3.80
C VAL A 158 1.59 7.81 3.88
N LEU A 159 1.38 6.65 4.52
CA LEU A 159 0.05 6.11 4.79
C LEU A 159 -0.76 7.09 5.65
N CYS A 160 -0.18 7.64 6.72
CA CYS A 160 -0.88 8.61 7.57
C CYS A 160 -1.24 9.90 6.81
N GLN A 161 -0.36 10.37 5.94
CA GLN A 161 -0.56 11.57 5.12
C GLN A 161 -1.68 11.43 4.09
N LEU A 162 -2.18 10.22 3.80
CA LEU A 162 -3.42 10.05 3.04
C LEU A 162 -4.65 10.64 3.76
N PHE A 163 -4.60 10.71 5.09
CA PHE A 163 -5.67 11.21 5.95
C PHE A 163 -5.44 12.64 6.46
N GLY A 164 -4.23 13.18 6.26
CA GLY A 164 -3.82 14.46 6.81
C GLY A 164 -2.77 14.28 7.90
N THR A 165 -3.09 14.66 9.14
CA THR A 165 -2.21 14.45 10.28
C THR A 165 -2.47 13.09 10.93
N MET A 166 -1.56 12.66 11.81
CA MET A 166 -1.77 11.45 12.60
C MET A 166 -3.04 11.51 13.48
N MET A 167 -3.54 12.71 13.82
CA MET A 167 -4.79 12.89 14.56
C MET A 167 -6.04 12.67 13.71
N ASP A 168 -5.89 12.72 12.38
CA ASP A 168 -6.96 12.53 11.40
C ASP A 168 -7.07 11.06 10.97
N LEU A 169 -6.22 10.18 11.50
CA LEU A 169 -6.31 8.75 11.26
C LEU A 169 -7.70 8.21 11.62
N PRO A 170 -8.22 7.22 10.87
CA PRO A 170 -9.52 6.64 11.15
C PRO A 170 -9.55 6.04 12.56
N LYS A 171 -10.65 6.28 13.30
CA LYS A 171 -10.83 5.69 14.63
C LYS A 171 -10.61 4.17 14.59
N GLY A 172 -9.75 3.67 15.46
CA GLY A 172 -9.37 2.25 15.57
C GLY A 172 -8.14 1.84 14.75
N PHE A 173 -7.57 2.74 13.95
CA PHE A 173 -6.26 2.49 13.32
C PHE A 173 -5.14 2.58 14.38
N PRO A 174 -4.06 1.79 14.23
CA PRO A 174 -2.91 1.92 15.11
C PRO A 174 -2.21 3.27 14.88
N MET A 175 -1.51 3.75 15.91
CA MET A 175 -0.70 4.98 15.84
C MET A 175 0.77 4.71 15.47
N TYR A 176 1.06 3.48 15.04
CA TYR A 176 2.39 3.01 14.69
C TYR A 176 2.29 1.86 13.66
N CYS A 177 3.36 1.71 12.87
CA CYS A 177 3.60 0.53 12.06
C CYS A 177 4.56 -0.40 12.80
N ARG A 178 4.37 -1.72 12.68
CA ARG A 178 5.29 -2.71 13.22
C ARG A 178 6.37 -2.99 12.18
N ASP A 179 7.62 -2.92 12.61
CA ASP A 179 8.75 -3.07 11.70
C ASP A 179 9.25 -4.52 11.69
N ILE A 180 9.19 -5.15 10.51
CA ILE A 180 9.69 -6.51 10.25
C ILE A 180 11.20 -6.59 10.48
N LYS A 181 11.96 -5.54 10.14
CA LYS A 181 13.41 -5.47 10.40
C LYS A 181 13.69 -5.43 11.90
N GLN A 182 12.93 -4.65 12.66
CA GLN A 182 13.06 -4.63 14.12
C GLN A 182 12.82 -6.03 14.71
N GLU A 183 11.82 -6.74 14.19
CA GLU A 183 11.53 -8.11 14.62
C GLU A 183 12.61 -9.10 14.19
N CYS A 184 13.19 -8.92 13.00
CA CYS A 184 14.36 -9.66 12.54
C CYS A 184 15.55 -9.46 13.49
N ASP A 185 15.84 -8.22 13.89
CA ASP A 185 16.92 -7.91 14.84
C ASP A 185 16.70 -8.55 16.22
N ARG A 186 15.47 -8.51 16.73
CA ARG A 186 15.11 -9.16 18.00
C ARG A 186 15.43 -10.66 17.97
N LEU A 187 15.28 -11.30 16.82
CA LEU A 187 15.54 -12.73 16.60
C LEU A 187 17.00 -13.04 16.21
N GLY A 188 17.92 -12.09 16.36
CA GLY A 188 19.34 -12.28 16.05
C GLY A 188 19.69 -12.05 14.58
N ASN A 189 18.84 -11.33 13.85
CA ASN A 189 19.00 -10.94 12.45
C ASN A 189 19.29 -12.13 11.50
N PRO A 190 18.39 -13.14 11.46
CA PRO A 190 18.52 -14.25 10.51
C PRO A 190 18.45 -13.75 9.07
N GLU A 191 19.03 -14.54 8.15
CA GLU A 191 18.91 -14.28 6.72
C GLU A 191 17.43 -14.43 6.28
N LEU A 192 16.83 -13.32 5.86
CA LEU A 192 15.45 -13.29 5.38
C LEU A 192 15.34 -13.94 4.00
N PRO A 193 14.13 -14.39 3.59
CA PRO A 193 13.92 -14.92 2.25
C PRO A 193 14.33 -13.91 1.18
N ALA A 194 14.97 -14.38 0.10
CA ALA A 194 15.30 -13.53 -1.03
C ALA A 194 14.05 -12.84 -1.60
N GLN A 195 14.22 -11.57 -1.96
CA GLN A 195 13.27 -10.80 -2.76
C GLN A 195 13.30 -11.29 -4.23
N GLY A 196 12.22 -11.02 -4.97
CA GLY A 196 12.06 -11.44 -6.36
C GLY A 196 12.68 -10.46 -7.36
N GLU A 197 12.50 -10.69 -8.66
CA GLU A 197 12.96 -9.74 -9.70
C GLU A 197 12.11 -8.44 -9.75
N ASP A 198 10.92 -8.46 -9.15
CA ASP A 198 9.96 -7.36 -9.12
C ASP A 198 10.14 -6.43 -7.89
N GLU A 199 11.33 -6.36 -7.30
CA GLU A 199 11.67 -5.37 -6.26
C GLU A 199 11.30 -3.95 -6.72
N HIS A 200 10.91 -3.07 -5.82
CA HIS A 200 10.46 -1.69 -6.10
C HIS A 200 9.10 -1.62 -6.84
N SER A 201 8.26 -2.59 -6.53
CA SER A 201 6.85 -2.61 -6.87
C SER A 201 6.11 -2.81 -5.56
N ALA A 202 5.44 -1.76 -5.09
CA ALA A 202 4.83 -1.74 -3.75
C ALA A 202 3.97 -2.98 -3.46
N ILE A 203 3.27 -3.52 -4.46
CA ILE A 203 2.49 -4.74 -4.26
C ILE A 203 3.34 -6.00 -4.11
N ALA A 204 4.41 -6.14 -4.90
CA ALA A 204 5.34 -7.27 -4.80
C ALA A 204 6.08 -7.24 -3.47
N ASP A 205 6.51 -6.05 -3.05
CA ASP A 205 7.21 -5.83 -1.78
C ASP A 205 6.28 -6.04 -0.57
N ALA A 206 5.01 -5.65 -0.65
CA ALA A 206 4.01 -5.99 0.37
C ALA A 206 3.78 -7.51 0.50
N PHE A 207 3.77 -8.26 -0.61
CA PHE A 207 3.73 -9.73 -0.57
C PHE A 207 5.01 -10.31 0.04
N TRP A 208 6.17 -9.72 -0.26
CA TRP A 208 7.43 -10.14 0.36
C TRP A 208 7.45 -9.82 1.86
N ASN A 209 6.92 -8.67 2.30
CA ASN A 209 6.78 -8.31 3.71
C ASN A 209 5.96 -9.37 4.47
N LYS A 210 4.86 -9.86 3.88
CA LYS A 210 4.11 -11.01 4.43
C LYS A 210 4.99 -12.25 4.56
N LYS A 211 5.70 -12.62 3.49
CA LYS A 211 6.58 -13.80 3.46
C LYS A 211 7.71 -13.71 4.49
N ALA A 212 8.34 -12.55 4.64
CA ALA A 212 9.39 -12.29 5.62
C ALA A 212 8.86 -12.38 7.05
N TRP A 213 7.67 -11.83 7.30
CA TRP A 213 7.01 -11.96 8.60
C TRP A 213 6.67 -13.42 8.95
N GLU A 214 6.11 -14.18 8.00
CA GLU A 214 5.80 -15.60 8.18
C GLU A 214 7.07 -16.41 8.47
N PHE A 215 8.15 -16.15 7.72
CA PHE A 215 9.46 -16.74 7.98
C PHE A 215 9.97 -16.47 9.40
N LEU A 216 9.85 -15.23 9.89
CA LEU A 216 10.28 -14.89 11.25
C LEU A 216 9.41 -15.57 12.33
N ARG A 217 8.11 -15.80 12.07
CA ARG A 217 7.25 -16.59 12.98
C ARG A 217 7.70 -18.05 13.07
N ASP A 218 7.97 -18.66 11.93
CA ASP A 218 8.44 -20.04 11.87
C ASP A 218 9.83 -20.18 12.50
N PHE A 219 10.71 -19.21 12.26
CA PHE A 219 12.04 -19.15 12.86
C PHE A 219 11.99 -19.05 14.38
N GLU A 220 11.17 -18.13 14.92
CA GLU A 220 10.95 -17.99 16.37
C GLU A 220 10.42 -19.29 17.00
N ALA A 221 9.41 -19.90 16.38
CA ALA A 221 8.84 -21.15 16.83
C ALA A 221 9.86 -22.30 16.84
N ALA A 222 10.71 -22.39 15.81
CA ALA A 222 11.76 -23.40 15.71
C ALA A 222 12.87 -23.24 16.78
N GLN A 223 13.14 -22.01 17.22
CA GLN A 223 14.12 -21.75 18.29
C GLN A 223 13.61 -22.07 19.69
N GLY A 224 12.34 -22.47 19.86
CA GLY A 224 11.75 -22.70 21.17
C GLY A 224 11.61 -21.41 21.99
N ILE A 225 11.71 -20.24 21.35
CA ILE A 225 11.40 -18.93 21.94
C ILE A 225 9.88 -18.77 21.92
N GLN A 226 9.17 -19.69 22.58
CA GLN A 226 7.87 -19.36 23.12
C GLN A 226 8.15 -18.70 24.46
N GLU A 227 8.01 -17.37 24.51
CA GLU A 227 7.82 -16.72 25.79
C GLU A 227 6.68 -17.43 26.52
N SER A 228 7.02 -17.92 27.70
CA SER A 228 6.14 -18.28 28.78
C SER A 228 5.09 -17.18 29.00
N LEU A 229 3.97 -17.24 28.28
CA LEU A 229 2.73 -16.50 28.60
C LEU A 229 1.87 -17.25 29.63
N ASN A 230 2.51 -18.03 30.50
CA ASN A 230 1.94 -18.52 31.75
C ASN A 230 2.96 -18.20 32.85
N LEU A 231 2.49 -17.58 33.95
CA LEU A 231 3.21 -16.96 35.08
C LEU A 231 3.38 -15.44 34.83
N ILE A 232 2.62 -14.52 35.43
CA ILE A 232 1.99 -14.45 36.77
C ILE A 232 0.66 -13.71 36.66
#